data_AF-A0A066XNL6-F1
#
_entry.id   AF-A0A066XNL6-F1
#
_cell.length_a   1.000
_cell.length_b   1.000
_cell.length_c   1.000
_cell.angle_alpha   90.00
_cell.angle_beta   90.00
_cell.angle_gamma   90.00
#
_symmetry.space_group_name_H-M   'P 1'
#
loop_
_entity.id
_entity.type
_entity.pdbx_description
1 polymer ?
#
loop_
_entity_poly.entity_id
_entity_poly.type
_entity_poly.pdbx_seq_one_letter_code
_entity_poly.pdbx_strand_id
1 'polypeptide(L)'
;MSLRQLNVSDRTDASAISLSDSIRNMAITGLRLAKEAFTEEEYQNSTSDQCGTVYGLLGTPTIAKLPNAPNKAEELRTDYLMHNRIENATQEYKAMQERDPSLGISARVPKLGSWNSEESKFWASSGLRFDPRVEIRIAALVSERVLPAPLPVREALVDVLLPTVISRRKQDFLARPENKNCLIRMYLGRRHTTKTQDRIQNLKLQNFPLHVNEMEQLGLDTAHFATLMANTLAIVHWGAMVDGNDVEFILGSSPAKVTKVSPKEAEAMTSKQLCEATNFEFNNRSMEMWLIDFNQCSPIKEDQAGIDKLVKAFIFNDPYFPRPNQSHSRDQELWGIFREAYLNVSHKFTERAGPDTFIARVEMEGKKQKSIDNLF
;
A
#
# COMPACT_ATOMS: atom_id res chain seq x y z
N MET A 1 62.56 8.63 -27.94
CA MET A 1 61.37 9.44 -27.63
C MET A 1 60.32 8.54 -26.97
N SER A 2 60.09 8.81 -25.68
CA SER A 2 58.99 8.41 -24.78
C SER A 2 58.35 7.02 -24.87
N LEU A 3 58.83 6.14 -23.99
CA LEU A 3 58.03 5.12 -23.29
C LEU A 3 57.00 5.80 -22.37
N ARG A 4 55.73 5.39 -22.42
CA ARG A 4 54.82 5.46 -21.27
C ARG A 4 54.05 4.15 -21.13
N GLN A 5 54.30 3.50 -19.99
CA GLN A 5 53.57 2.37 -19.44
C GLN A 5 52.09 2.72 -19.24
N LEU A 6 51.22 1.70 -19.29
CA LEU A 6 50.20 1.46 -18.26
C LEU A 6 49.80 -0.03 -18.31
N ASN A 7 50.34 -0.79 -17.35
CA ASN A 7 49.76 -2.04 -16.87
C ASN A 7 48.53 -1.68 -16.03
N VAL A 8 47.37 -2.28 -16.31
CA VAL A 8 46.41 -2.68 -15.27
C VAL A 8 45.79 -4.01 -15.67
N SER A 9 45.80 -4.91 -14.70
CA SER A 9 45.35 -6.29 -14.70
C SER A 9 43.87 -6.48 -14.98
N ASP A 10 43.54 -7.36 -15.93
CA ASP A 10 42.26 -8.07 -15.98
C ASP A 10 42.20 -9.07 -14.82
N ARG A 11 41.51 -8.70 -13.74
CA ARG A 11 40.86 -9.66 -12.84
C ARG A 11 39.37 -9.57 -13.12
N THR A 12 38.88 -10.47 -13.96
CA THR A 12 37.44 -10.71 -14.11
C THR A 12 36.90 -11.34 -12.83
N ASP A 13 36.04 -10.58 -12.17
CA ASP A 13 35.32 -10.95 -10.96
C ASP A 13 34.41 -12.17 -11.22
N ALA A 14 34.82 -13.34 -10.73
CA ALA A 14 34.01 -14.56 -10.71
C ALA A 14 32.89 -14.53 -9.63
N SER A 15 32.58 -13.36 -9.08
CA SER A 15 31.61 -13.16 -7.98
C SER A 15 30.21 -12.72 -8.46
N ALA A 16 30.06 -12.28 -9.72
CA ALA A 16 28.80 -11.75 -10.25
C ALA A 16 27.86 -12.80 -10.89
N ILE A 17 28.31 -14.04 -11.09
CA ILE A 17 27.53 -15.08 -11.81
C ILE A 17 26.75 -16.00 -10.87
N SER A 18 27.04 -16.00 -9.56
CA SER A 18 26.39 -16.92 -8.60
C SER A 18 25.02 -16.45 -8.09
N LEU A 19 24.69 -15.16 -8.18
CA LEU A 19 23.39 -14.63 -7.72
C LEU A 19 22.28 -14.86 -8.74
N SER A 20 22.59 -14.84 -10.05
CA SER A 20 21.56 -14.89 -11.11
C SER A 20 20.91 -16.27 -11.28
N ASP A 21 21.67 -17.36 -11.09
CA ASP A 21 21.15 -18.72 -11.31
C ASP A 21 20.32 -19.24 -10.12
N SER A 22 20.65 -18.81 -8.90
CA SER A 22 19.81 -19.03 -7.72
C SER A 22 18.49 -18.25 -7.85
N ILE A 23 18.54 -16.99 -8.31
CA ILE A 23 17.35 -16.17 -8.57
C ILE A 23 16.49 -16.77 -9.69
N ARG A 24 17.11 -17.31 -10.75
CA ARG A 24 16.43 -17.96 -11.87
C ARG A 24 15.73 -19.27 -11.46
N ASN A 25 16.37 -20.10 -10.62
CA ASN A 25 15.76 -21.33 -10.08
C ASN A 25 14.68 -21.04 -9.02
N MET A 26 14.81 -19.95 -8.25
CA MET A 26 13.76 -19.44 -7.35
C MET A 26 12.55 -18.91 -8.14
N ALA A 27 12.76 -18.28 -9.29
CA ALA A 27 11.67 -17.81 -10.18
C ALA A 27 10.83 -18.98 -10.74
N ILE A 28 11.47 -20.10 -11.09
CA ILE A 28 10.79 -21.33 -11.56
C ILE A 28 9.96 -21.96 -10.43
N THR A 29 10.43 -21.89 -9.18
CA THR A 29 9.70 -22.44 -8.03
C THR A 29 8.54 -21.53 -7.59
N GLY A 30 8.71 -20.21 -7.67
CA GLY A 30 7.65 -19.22 -7.43
C GLY A 30 6.49 -19.30 -8.42
N LEU A 31 6.75 -19.73 -9.66
CA LEU A 31 5.73 -19.96 -10.70
C LEU A 31 4.71 -21.05 -10.34
N ARG A 32 5.07 -22.00 -9.46
CA ARG A 32 4.15 -23.07 -9.02
C ARG A 32 3.19 -22.60 -7.91
N LEU A 33 3.59 -21.60 -7.13
CA LEU A 33 2.84 -21.08 -5.98
C LEU A 33 1.81 -20.00 -6.35
N ALA A 34 1.95 -19.33 -7.49
CA ALA A 34 1.01 -18.30 -7.97
C ALA A 34 -0.33 -18.86 -8.50
N LYS A 35 -0.53 -20.17 -8.46
CA LYS A 35 -1.76 -20.87 -8.92
C LYS A 35 -2.71 -21.27 -7.79
N GLU A 36 -2.36 -21.02 -6.54
CA GLU A 36 -3.20 -21.46 -5.42
C GLU A 36 -4.35 -20.48 -5.18
N ALA A 37 -5.55 -21.05 -5.08
CA ALA A 37 -6.76 -20.32 -4.69
C ALA A 37 -6.59 -19.71 -3.29
N PHE A 38 -7.24 -18.57 -3.05
CA PHE A 38 -7.46 -18.11 -1.68
C PHE A 38 -8.12 -19.23 -0.88
N THR A 39 -7.57 -19.51 0.29
CA THR A 39 -7.97 -20.62 1.17
C THR A 39 -9.15 -20.22 2.05
N GLU A 40 -9.91 -21.22 2.48
CA GLU A 40 -11.13 -21.17 3.31
C GLU A 40 -11.05 -20.31 4.60
N GLU A 41 -9.85 -19.89 4.98
CA GLU A 41 -9.52 -19.24 6.26
C GLU A 41 -9.82 -17.72 6.27
N GLU A 42 -9.89 -17.06 5.11
CA GLU A 42 -10.33 -15.65 5.02
C GLU A 42 -11.83 -15.51 5.25
N TYR A 43 -12.61 -16.54 4.91
CA TYR A 43 -14.03 -16.62 5.21
C TYR A 43 -14.30 -16.84 6.70
N GLN A 44 -13.44 -17.60 7.40
CA GLN A 44 -13.65 -17.94 8.83
C GLN A 44 -13.32 -16.80 9.80
N ASN A 45 -12.55 -15.79 9.38
CA ASN A 45 -12.13 -14.68 10.24
C ASN A 45 -12.89 -13.37 10.00
N SER A 46 -13.85 -13.33 9.06
CA SER A 46 -14.64 -12.13 8.82
C SER A 46 -15.76 -12.01 9.86
N THR A 47 -15.74 -10.92 10.62
CA THR A 47 -16.80 -10.61 11.57
C THR A 47 -17.93 -9.86 10.87
N SER A 48 -19.17 -10.01 11.34
CA SER A 48 -20.35 -9.25 10.87
C SER A 48 -20.15 -7.74 10.90
N ASP A 49 -19.23 -7.26 11.73
CA ASP A 49 -19.01 -5.84 12.00
C ASP A 49 -18.08 -5.18 10.97
N GLN A 50 -17.33 -5.98 10.19
CA GLN A 50 -16.50 -5.47 9.09
C GLN A 50 -17.37 -5.20 7.86
N CYS A 51 -16.98 -4.19 7.06
CA CYS A 51 -17.73 -3.77 5.88
C CYS A 51 -17.92 -4.92 4.86
N GLY A 52 -16.89 -5.70 4.61
CA GLY A 52 -16.99 -6.79 3.64
C GLY A 52 -15.76 -7.69 3.58
N THR A 53 -15.94 -8.83 2.92
CA THR A 53 -14.89 -9.81 2.64
C THR A 53 -14.42 -9.65 1.20
N VAL A 54 -13.11 -9.67 0.99
CA VAL A 54 -12.47 -9.50 -0.32
C VAL A 54 -12.17 -10.87 -0.94
N TYR A 55 -12.63 -11.09 -2.17
CA TYR A 55 -12.40 -12.32 -2.92
C TYR A 55 -11.57 -12.03 -4.17
N GLY A 56 -10.47 -12.76 -4.36
CA GLY A 56 -9.74 -12.72 -5.63
C GLY A 56 -10.51 -13.43 -6.73
N LEU A 57 -10.76 -12.75 -7.85
CA LEU A 57 -11.35 -13.39 -9.02
C LEU A 57 -10.26 -14.21 -9.73
N LEU A 58 -10.34 -15.54 -9.62
CA LEU A 58 -9.31 -16.44 -10.16
C LEU A 58 -9.06 -16.19 -11.66
N GLY A 59 -7.77 -16.14 -12.03
CA GLY A 59 -7.33 -15.88 -13.39
C GLY A 59 -7.37 -14.42 -13.83
N THR A 60 -7.67 -13.47 -12.93
CA THR A 60 -7.66 -12.03 -13.24
C THR A 60 -6.83 -11.25 -12.20
N PRO A 61 -6.41 -10.00 -12.52
CA PRO A 61 -5.78 -9.11 -11.55
C PRO A 61 -6.82 -8.33 -10.71
N THR A 62 -8.02 -8.87 -10.52
CA THR A 62 -9.13 -8.15 -9.87
C THR A 62 -9.64 -8.88 -8.63
N ILE A 63 -10.21 -8.10 -7.71
CA ILE A 63 -10.97 -8.61 -6.56
C ILE A 63 -12.44 -8.23 -6.68
N ALA A 64 -13.27 -8.91 -5.90
CA ALA A 64 -14.63 -8.50 -5.58
C ALA A 64 -14.77 -8.44 -4.04
N LYS A 65 -15.09 -7.27 -3.49
CA LYS A 65 -15.45 -7.09 -2.08
C LYS A 65 -16.97 -7.23 -1.96
N LEU A 66 -17.41 -8.17 -1.14
CA LEU A 66 -18.82 -8.45 -0.85
C LEU A 66 -19.12 -8.04 0.59
N PRO A 67 -20.31 -7.51 0.88
CA PRO A 67 -20.64 -7.08 2.22
C PRO A 67 -20.83 -8.29 3.15
N ASN A 68 -20.39 -8.19 4.40
CA ASN A 68 -20.49 -9.31 5.36
C ASN A 68 -21.91 -9.53 5.89
N ALA A 69 -22.78 -8.54 5.77
CA ALA A 69 -24.18 -8.59 6.17
C ALA A 69 -25.01 -7.57 5.38
N PRO A 70 -26.35 -7.71 5.28
CA PRO A 70 -27.21 -6.78 4.55
C PRO A 70 -27.05 -5.30 4.95
N ASN A 71 -26.89 -5.03 6.25
CA ASN A 71 -26.68 -3.68 6.77
C ASN A 71 -25.31 -3.07 6.40
N LYS A 72 -24.36 -3.87 5.90
CA LYS A 72 -23.04 -3.41 5.44
C LYS A 72 -23.00 -3.01 3.96
N ALA A 73 -24.10 -3.24 3.21
CA ALA A 73 -24.18 -2.85 1.80
C ALA A 73 -23.99 -1.34 1.59
N GLU A 74 -24.49 -0.50 2.50
CA GLU A 74 -24.33 0.96 2.41
C GLU A 74 -22.89 1.42 2.72
N GLU A 75 -22.19 0.75 3.64
CA GLU A 75 -20.77 0.99 3.88
C GLU A 75 -19.94 0.60 2.64
N LEU A 76 -20.27 -0.53 2.00
CA LEU A 76 -19.61 -0.97 0.76
C LEU A 76 -19.92 -0.01 -0.41
N ARG A 77 -21.13 0.53 -0.48
CA ARG A 77 -21.51 1.54 -1.47
C ARG A 77 -20.73 2.85 -1.24
N THR A 78 -20.54 3.22 0.03
CA THR A 78 -19.69 4.36 0.40
C THR A 78 -18.26 4.14 -0.06
N ASP A 79 -17.72 2.94 0.16
CA ASP A 79 -16.39 2.52 -0.32
C ASP A 79 -16.26 2.77 -1.83
N TYR A 80 -17.21 2.27 -2.64
CA TYR A 80 -17.21 2.48 -4.09
C TYR A 80 -17.22 3.97 -4.49
N LEU A 81 -18.08 4.78 -3.85
CA LEU A 81 -18.22 6.19 -4.18
C LEU A 81 -16.98 7.00 -3.80
N MET A 82 -16.39 6.73 -2.64
CA MET A 82 -15.20 7.42 -2.17
C MET A 82 -13.97 6.97 -2.97
N HIS A 83 -13.86 5.68 -3.27
CA HIS A 83 -12.84 5.15 -4.18
C HIS A 83 -12.88 5.87 -5.53
N ASN A 84 -14.05 5.99 -6.16
CA ASN A 84 -14.19 6.70 -7.44
C ASN A 84 -13.71 8.15 -7.37
N ARG A 85 -14.06 8.89 -6.31
CA ARG A 85 -13.61 10.29 -6.12
C ARG A 85 -12.09 10.37 -5.96
N ILE A 86 -11.53 9.52 -5.11
CA ILE A 86 -10.09 9.50 -4.80
C ILE A 86 -9.28 9.07 -6.03
N GLU A 87 -9.76 8.09 -6.79
CA GLU A 87 -9.11 7.67 -8.04
C GLU A 87 -9.10 8.80 -9.07
N ASN A 88 -10.23 9.49 -9.29
CA ASN A 88 -10.31 10.62 -10.21
C ASN A 88 -9.33 11.73 -9.83
N ALA A 89 -9.31 12.16 -8.56
CA ALA A 89 -8.36 13.16 -8.08
C ALA A 89 -6.89 12.71 -8.23
N THR A 90 -6.61 11.41 -8.04
CA THR A 90 -5.28 10.84 -8.24
C THR A 90 -4.88 10.85 -9.73
N GLN A 91 -5.82 10.60 -10.64
CA GLN A 91 -5.57 10.68 -12.08
C GLN A 91 -5.31 12.12 -12.54
N GLU A 92 -6.07 13.08 -12.02
CA GLU A 92 -5.85 14.51 -12.26
C GLU A 92 -4.46 14.95 -11.77
N TYR A 93 -4.07 14.52 -10.57
CA TYR A 93 -2.73 14.79 -10.03
C TYR A 93 -1.62 14.19 -10.89
N LYS A 94 -1.79 12.96 -11.39
CA LYS A 94 -0.83 12.34 -12.31
C LYS A 94 -0.69 13.15 -13.60
N ALA A 95 -1.79 13.65 -14.16
CA ALA A 95 -1.74 14.54 -15.32
C ALA A 95 -1.09 15.90 -15.00
N MET A 96 -1.14 16.38 -13.75
CA MET A 96 -0.33 17.52 -13.31
C MET A 96 1.16 17.15 -13.26
N GLN A 97 1.51 15.99 -12.72
CA GLN A 97 2.89 15.52 -12.63
C GLN A 97 3.54 15.29 -14.00
N GLU A 98 2.79 14.83 -15.00
CA GLU A 98 3.29 14.72 -16.38
C GLU A 98 3.67 16.09 -16.98
N ARG A 99 3.02 17.16 -16.54
CA ARG A 99 3.30 18.55 -16.96
C ARG A 99 4.38 19.21 -16.11
N ASP A 100 4.46 18.83 -14.83
CA ASP A 100 5.45 19.31 -13.88
C ASP A 100 6.08 18.12 -13.12
N PRO A 101 7.19 17.56 -13.65
CA PRO A 101 7.87 16.44 -13.02
C PRO A 101 8.48 16.75 -11.64
N SER A 102 8.49 18.02 -11.21
CA SER A 102 8.91 18.39 -9.85
C SER A 102 7.86 18.06 -8.79
N LEU A 103 6.61 17.80 -9.22
CA LEU A 103 5.55 17.35 -8.31
C LEU A 103 5.89 15.96 -7.76
N GLY A 104 5.78 15.84 -6.44
CA GLY A 104 6.07 14.60 -5.73
C GLY A 104 5.21 13.43 -6.20
N ILE A 105 5.72 12.21 -6.03
CA ILE A 105 4.93 11.00 -6.27
C ILE A 105 3.95 10.75 -5.11
N SER A 106 2.87 10.04 -5.38
CA SER A 106 1.86 9.64 -4.39
C SER A 106 1.71 8.12 -4.36
N ALA A 107 1.18 7.59 -3.25
CA ALA A 107 0.79 6.18 -3.16
C ALA A 107 -0.24 5.81 -4.22
N ARG A 108 -0.24 4.54 -4.62
CA ARG A 108 -1.18 4.02 -5.61
C ARG A 108 -2.57 3.86 -5.00
N VAL A 109 -3.59 4.13 -5.80
CA VAL A 109 -4.96 3.74 -5.52
C VAL A 109 -5.27 2.58 -6.47
N PRO A 110 -5.81 1.44 -5.99
CA PRO A 110 -6.23 0.35 -6.89
C PRO A 110 -7.19 0.89 -7.95
N LYS A 111 -7.09 0.43 -9.20
CA LYS A 111 -8.08 0.87 -10.21
C LYS A 111 -9.48 0.43 -9.82
N LEU A 112 -10.44 1.35 -9.84
CA LEU A 112 -11.83 1.00 -9.61
C LEU A 112 -12.38 0.24 -10.83
N GLY A 113 -13.10 -0.85 -10.55
CA GLY A 113 -13.82 -1.62 -11.55
C GLY A 113 -15.29 -1.21 -11.58
N SER A 114 -16.16 -2.12 -11.15
CA SER A 114 -17.61 -1.94 -11.24
C SER A 114 -18.31 -2.14 -9.91
N TRP A 115 -19.45 -1.44 -9.74
CA TRP A 115 -20.47 -1.75 -8.75
C TRP A 115 -21.47 -2.73 -9.36
N ASN A 116 -21.83 -3.78 -8.61
CA ASN A 116 -22.76 -4.80 -9.05
C ASN A 116 -23.83 -5.00 -7.99
N SER A 117 -25.10 -4.76 -8.33
CA SER A 117 -26.25 -5.11 -7.47
C SER A 117 -26.63 -6.59 -7.62
N GLU A 118 -27.61 -7.05 -6.84
CA GLU A 118 -28.18 -8.40 -6.90
C GLU A 118 -28.62 -8.83 -8.30
N GLU A 119 -29.17 -7.90 -9.10
CA GLU A 119 -29.66 -8.18 -10.44
C GLU A 119 -28.57 -8.16 -11.53
N SER A 120 -27.31 -7.87 -11.15
CA SER A 120 -26.22 -7.76 -12.12
C SER A 120 -25.91 -9.10 -12.80
N LYS A 121 -25.65 -9.05 -14.11
CA LYS A 121 -25.13 -10.19 -14.89
C LYS A 121 -23.78 -10.69 -14.38
N PHE A 122 -23.09 -9.90 -13.56
CA PHE A 122 -21.86 -10.28 -12.86
C PHE A 122 -22.01 -11.62 -12.11
N TRP A 123 -23.13 -11.84 -11.44
CA TRP A 123 -23.33 -13.07 -10.66
C TRP A 123 -23.46 -14.31 -11.54
N ALA A 124 -24.03 -14.17 -12.73
CA ALA A 124 -24.10 -15.26 -13.70
C ALA A 124 -22.73 -15.54 -14.33
N SER A 125 -21.92 -14.50 -14.60
CA SER A 125 -20.62 -14.64 -15.29
C SER A 125 -19.46 -14.99 -14.36
N SER A 126 -19.52 -14.54 -13.10
CA SER A 126 -18.43 -14.60 -12.13
C SER A 126 -18.79 -15.40 -10.88
N GLY A 127 -20.06 -15.77 -10.68
CA GLY A 127 -20.54 -16.53 -9.52
C GLY A 127 -19.77 -17.83 -9.25
N LEU A 128 -19.37 -18.54 -10.32
CA LEU A 128 -18.57 -19.77 -10.21
C LEU A 128 -17.11 -19.55 -9.78
N ARG A 129 -16.65 -18.30 -9.73
CA ARG A 129 -15.30 -17.94 -9.28
C ARG A 129 -15.23 -17.69 -7.77
N PHE A 130 -16.37 -17.61 -7.10
CA PHE A 130 -16.47 -17.46 -5.65
C PHE A 130 -16.50 -18.83 -4.96
N ASP A 131 -16.13 -18.86 -3.69
CA ASP A 131 -16.33 -20.03 -2.85
C ASP A 131 -17.85 -20.36 -2.77
N PRO A 132 -18.26 -21.63 -2.90
CA PRO A 132 -19.67 -22.01 -2.87
C PRO A 132 -20.43 -21.59 -1.58
N ARG A 133 -19.73 -21.29 -0.48
CA ARG A 133 -20.29 -20.82 0.79
C ARG A 133 -20.57 -19.32 0.83
N VAL A 134 -20.25 -18.58 -0.23
CA VAL A 134 -20.58 -17.16 -0.33
C VAL A 134 -22.07 -17.01 -0.63
N GLU A 135 -22.86 -16.85 0.43
CA GLU A 135 -24.33 -16.78 0.35
C GLU A 135 -24.84 -15.38 -0.05
N ILE A 136 -24.08 -14.32 0.24
CA ILE A 136 -24.56 -12.95 0.10
C ILE A 136 -24.35 -12.44 -1.34
N ARG A 137 -25.44 -12.34 -2.11
CA ARG A 137 -25.46 -11.76 -3.46
C ARG A 137 -26.14 -10.38 -3.52
N ILE A 138 -26.01 -9.57 -2.47
CA ILE A 138 -26.71 -8.26 -2.44
C ILE A 138 -25.95 -7.18 -3.22
N ALA A 139 -24.63 -7.17 -3.14
CA ALA A 139 -23.77 -6.20 -3.83
C ALA A 139 -22.34 -6.71 -3.95
N ALA A 140 -21.60 -6.23 -4.95
CA ALA A 140 -20.16 -6.41 -5.06
C ALA A 140 -19.46 -5.16 -5.62
N LEU A 141 -18.40 -4.75 -4.94
CA LEU A 141 -17.42 -3.77 -5.42
C LEU A 141 -16.27 -4.52 -6.07
N VAL A 142 -16.03 -4.28 -7.36
CA VAL A 142 -14.90 -4.87 -8.10
C VAL A 142 -13.80 -3.83 -8.28
N SER A 143 -12.55 -4.20 -8.00
CA SER A 143 -11.38 -3.32 -8.18
C SER A 143 -10.11 -4.11 -8.48
N GLU A 144 -9.02 -3.40 -8.81
CA GLU A 144 -7.69 -3.98 -8.96
C GLU A 144 -7.23 -4.65 -7.67
N ARG A 145 -6.60 -5.82 -7.83
CA ARG A 145 -6.04 -6.56 -6.71
C ARG A 145 -4.65 -6.02 -6.36
N VAL A 146 -4.49 -5.60 -5.10
CA VAL A 146 -3.15 -5.48 -4.49
C VAL A 146 -2.64 -6.88 -4.20
N LEU A 147 -1.47 -7.25 -4.76
CA LEU A 147 -0.89 -8.57 -4.54
C LEU A 147 -0.08 -8.58 -3.24
N PRO A 148 -0.05 -9.72 -2.51
CA PRO A 148 0.75 -9.84 -1.32
C PRO A 148 2.25 -9.73 -1.63
N ALA A 149 3.04 -9.41 -0.60
CA ALA A 149 4.49 -9.37 -0.67
C ALA A 149 5.05 -10.71 -1.20
N PRO A 150 6.04 -10.66 -2.11
CA PRO A 150 6.62 -11.86 -2.70
C PRO A 150 7.41 -12.62 -1.65
N LEU A 151 7.66 -13.91 -1.90
CA LEU A 151 8.37 -14.78 -0.95
C LEU A 151 9.66 -14.15 -0.38
N PRO A 152 10.56 -13.55 -1.17
CA PRO A 152 11.79 -12.97 -0.62
C PRO A 152 11.55 -11.86 0.42
N VAL A 153 10.49 -11.07 0.24
CA VAL A 153 10.14 -10.01 1.22
C VAL A 153 9.58 -10.63 2.49
N ARG A 154 8.69 -11.63 2.36
CA ARG A 154 8.15 -12.36 3.52
C ARG A 154 9.26 -13.06 4.30
N GLU A 155 10.23 -13.63 3.60
CA GLU A 155 11.42 -14.23 4.17
C GLU A 155 12.25 -13.22 4.97
N ALA A 156 12.51 -12.03 4.41
CA ALA A 156 13.23 -10.97 5.10
C ALA A 156 12.52 -10.49 6.37
N LEU A 157 11.19 -10.36 6.34
CA LEU A 157 10.39 -10.03 7.54
C LEU A 157 10.58 -11.07 8.64
N VAL A 158 10.54 -12.37 8.29
CA VAL A 158 10.75 -13.48 9.23
C VAL A 158 12.16 -13.48 9.82
N ASP A 159 13.17 -13.19 8.99
CA ASP A 159 14.56 -13.24 9.42
C ASP A 159 14.95 -12.07 10.32
N VAL A 160 14.45 -10.87 10.02
CA VAL A 160 14.87 -9.63 10.71
C VAL A 160 13.98 -9.30 11.90
N LEU A 161 12.66 -9.46 11.77
CA LEU A 161 11.71 -8.90 12.74
C LEU A 161 11.06 -9.94 13.66
N LEU A 162 10.98 -11.21 13.23
CA LEU A 162 10.27 -12.21 14.01
C LEU A 162 11.17 -12.92 15.03
N PRO A 163 10.61 -13.45 16.14
CA PRO A 163 11.39 -14.16 17.14
C PRO A 163 12.16 -15.35 16.55
N THR A 164 13.36 -15.63 17.05
CA THR A 164 14.24 -16.70 16.55
C THR A 164 13.57 -18.08 16.49
N VAL A 165 12.61 -18.36 17.38
CA VAL A 165 11.84 -19.62 17.34
C VAL A 165 11.03 -19.77 16.04
N ILE A 166 10.52 -18.66 15.49
CA ILE A 166 9.81 -18.61 14.22
C ILE A 166 10.80 -18.70 13.08
N SER A 167 11.90 -17.94 13.12
CA SER A 167 12.92 -17.96 12.07
C SER A 167 13.56 -19.36 11.90
N ARG A 168 13.70 -20.13 12.99
CA ARG A 168 14.15 -21.55 12.93
C ARG A 168 13.16 -22.49 12.23
N ARG A 169 11.86 -22.15 12.21
CA ARG A 169 10.79 -22.89 11.54
C ARG A 169 10.19 -22.07 10.39
N LYS A 170 11.03 -21.27 9.72
CA LYS A 170 10.63 -20.31 8.70
C LYS A 170 9.81 -20.93 7.58
N GLN A 171 10.21 -22.10 7.08
CA GLN A 171 9.48 -22.78 6.00
C GLN A 171 8.07 -23.16 6.44
N ASP A 172 7.92 -23.80 7.60
CA ASP A 172 6.61 -24.17 8.16
C ASP A 172 5.75 -22.94 8.43
N PHE A 173 6.36 -21.85 8.91
CA PHE A 173 5.68 -20.57 9.13
C PHE A 173 5.18 -19.98 7.80
N LEU A 174 6.06 -19.84 6.79
CA LEU A 174 5.71 -19.25 5.50
C LEU A 174 4.75 -20.08 4.66
N ALA A 175 4.67 -21.39 4.93
CA ALA A 175 3.76 -22.31 4.25
C ALA A 175 2.30 -22.16 4.68
N ARG A 176 2.04 -21.60 5.87
CA ARG A 176 0.67 -21.42 6.37
C ARG A 176 -0.13 -20.47 5.48
N PRO A 177 -1.43 -20.74 5.22
CA PRO A 177 -2.18 -19.96 4.24
C PRO A 177 -2.28 -18.46 4.57
N GLU A 178 -2.49 -18.10 5.83
CA GLU A 178 -2.52 -16.72 6.31
C GLU A 178 -1.21 -15.97 6.04
N ASN A 179 -0.08 -16.69 5.99
CA ASN A 179 1.23 -16.10 5.72
C ASN A 179 1.51 -15.91 4.22
N LYS A 180 0.65 -16.42 3.33
CA LYS A 180 0.71 -16.14 1.88
C LYS A 180 0.06 -14.80 1.53
N ASN A 181 -0.92 -14.35 2.34
CA ASN A 181 -1.66 -13.09 2.12
C ASN A 181 -1.02 -11.90 2.85
N CYS A 182 0.29 -11.75 2.68
CA CYS A 182 1.08 -10.73 3.36
C CYS A 182 0.92 -9.34 2.72
N LEU A 183 -0.09 -8.58 3.18
CA LEU A 183 -0.13 -7.13 3.01
C LEU A 183 0.47 -6.48 4.26
N ILE A 184 1.36 -5.50 4.08
CA ILE A 184 2.12 -4.91 5.18
C ILE A 184 1.52 -3.54 5.50
N ARG A 185 0.97 -3.32 6.70
CA ARG A 185 0.43 -2.03 7.15
C ARG A 185 1.58 -1.13 7.61
N MET A 186 1.75 0.02 6.97
CA MET A 186 2.90 0.90 7.17
C MET A 186 2.64 1.93 8.27
N TYR A 187 3.15 1.71 9.48
CA TYR A 187 2.93 2.61 10.63
C TYR A 187 4.11 3.55 10.87
N LEU A 188 4.07 4.74 10.27
CA LEU A 188 5.09 5.78 10.49
C LEU A 188 4.79 6.64 11.74
N GLY A 189 3.58 6.53 12.30
CA GLY A 189 3.13 7.29 13.47
C GLY A 189 3.37 6.62 14.81
N ARG A 190 3.96 5.43 14.83
CA ARG A 190 4.19 4.65 16.06
C ARG A 190 5.46 3.81 15.94
N ARG A 191 6.25 3.81 17.00
CA ARG A 191 7.34 2.85 17.22
C ARG A 191 6.80 1.63 17.95
N HIS A 192 7.24 0.44 17.56
CA HIS A 192 6.94 -0.80 18.29
C HIS A 192 7.71 -0.82 19.61
N THR A 193 7.01 -0.96 20.74
CA THR A 193 7.57 -0.85 22.10
C THR A 193 7.66 -2.19 22.86
N THR A 194 7.06 -3.26 22.35
CA THR A 194 6.97 -4.55 23.08
C THR A 194 8.21 -5.44 22.94
N LYS A 195 8.64 -6.00 24.07
CA LYS A 195 9.64 -7.07 24.18
C LYS A 195 9.13 -8.30 23.43
N THR A 196 10.02 -8.95 22.68
CA THR A 196 9.84 -10.00 21.67
C THR A 196 9.06 -11.27 22.08
N GLN A 197 8.53 -11.37 23.31
CA GLN A 197 8.01 -12.61 23.90
C GLN A 197 6.48 -12.79 23.84
N ASP A 198 5.67 -11.73 23.80
CA ASP A 198 4.20 -11.88 23.90
C ASP A 198 3.47 -12.23 22.58
N ARG A 199 4.19 -12.29 21.45
CA ARG A 199 3.58 -12.50 20.12
C ARG A 199 3.55 -13.94 19.61
N ILE A 200 4.07 -14.93 20.34
CA ILE A 200 4.32 -16.25 19.75
C ILE A 200 3.01 -16.97 19.34
N GLN A 201 1.91 -16.79 20.08
CA GLN A 201 0.71 -17.63 19.87
C GLN A 201 -0.22 -17.19 18.72
N ASN A 202 -0.09 -16.00 18.13
CA ASN A 202 -0.96 -15.54 17.04
C ASN A 202 -0.21 -14.77 15.95
N LEU A 203 1.10 -15.01 15.80
CA LEU A 203 1.91 -14.31 14.81
C LEU A 203 1.56 -14.79 13.39
N LYS A 204 1.16 -13.84 12.54
CA LYS A 204 0.93 -14.04 11.11
C LYS A 204 1.44 -12.84 10.31
N LEU A 205 1.69 -13.05 9.02
CA LEU A 205 2.08 -12.04 8.04
C LEU A 205 0.87 -11.40 7.35
N GLN A 206 -0.32 -11.99 7.48
CA GLN A 206 -1.54 -11.34 7.02
C GLN A 206 -1.72 -10.01 7.75
N ASN A 207 -1.88 -8.92 7.00
CA ASN A 207 -2.03 -7.57 7.55
C ASN A 207 -0.90 -7.20 8.53
N PHE A 208 0.34 -7.58 8.19
CA PHE A 208 1.50 -7.45 9.06
C PHE A 208 1.75 -5.98 9.43
N PRO A 209 1.68 -5.61 10.73
CA PRO A 209 1.95 -4.25 11.15
C PRO A 209 3.46 -3.99 11.15
N LEU A 210 3.93 -3.09 10.31
CA LEU A 210 5.33 -2.67 10.24
C LEU A 210 5.48 -1.27 10.80
N HIS A 211 6.18 -1.14 11.92
CA HIS A 211 6.38 0.13 12.63
C HIS A 211 7.62 0.87 12.14
N VAL A 212 7.68 2.18 12.35
CA VAL A 212 8.77 3.04 11.84
C VAL A 212 10.16 2.57 12.27
N ASN A 213 10.33 2.07 13.50
CA ASN A 213 11.62 1.53 13.97
C ASN A 213 11.97 0.18 13.34
N GLU A 214 10.98 -0.62 12.94
CA GLU A 214 11.19 -1.87 12.21
C GLU A 214 11.57 -1.58 10.75
N MET A 215 10.99 -0.52 10.15
CA MET A 215 11.39 -0.01 8.84
C MET A 215 12.85 0.47 8.83
N GLU A 216 13.25 1.23 9.86
CA GLU A 216 14.64 1.66 10.05
C GLU A 216 15.60 0.46 10.16
N GLN A 217 15.22 -0.61 10.88
CA GLN A 217 16.02 -1.84 11.00
C GLN A 217 16.16 -2.59 9.67
N LEU A 218 15.10 -2.58 8.85
CA LEU A 218 15.11 -3.13 7.50
C LEU A 218 15.85 -2.25 6.48
N GLY A 219 16.32 -1.07 6.90
CA GLY A 219 16.99 -0.11 6.00
C GLY A 219 16.05 0.53 4.98
N LEU A 220 14.76 0.59 5.28
CA LEU A 220 13.75 1.22 4.42
C LEU A 220 13.83 2.76 4.53
N ASP A 221 13.58 3.44 3.42
CA ASP A 221 13.52 4.89 3.36
C ASP A 221 12.19 5.42 3.94
N THR A 222 12.18 5.66 5.25
CA THR A 222 11.00 6.17 5.95
C THR A 222 10.63 7.57 5.49
N ALA A 223 11.61 8.41 5.11
CA ALA A 223 11.36 9.76 4.60
C ALA A 223 10.57 9.72 3.29
N HIS A 224 10.98 8.85 2.36
CA HIS A 224 10.25 8.63 1.11
C HIS A 224 8.80 8.18 1.36
N PHE A 225 8.59 7.25 2.29
CA PHE A 225 7.24 6.79 2.64
C PHE A 225 6.39 7.88 3.31
N ALA A 226 6.98 8.74 4.16
CA ALA A 226 6.29 9.90 4.72
C ALA A 226 5.87 10.89 3.63
N THR A 227 6.74 11.16 2.66
CA THR A 227 6.42 12.03 1.51
C THR A 227 5.29 11.44 0.67
N LEU A 228 5.31 10.12 0.38
CA LEU A 228 4.22 9.44 -0.34
C LEU A 228 2.88 9.59 0.38
N MET A 229 2.85 9.32 1.69
CA MET A 229 1.64 9.47 2.52
C MET A 229 1.13 10.91 2.52
N ALA A 230 2.02 11.88 2.68
CA ALA A 230 1.70 13.30 2.70
C ALA A 230 1.07 13.75 1.38
N ASN A 231 1.71 13.44 0.26
CA ASN A 231 1.21 13.77 -1.08
C ASN A 231 -0.15 13.12 -1.33
N THR A 232 -0.31 11.84 -0.96
CA THR A 232 -1.59 11.13 -1.09
C THR A 232 -2.69 11.76 -0.25
N LEU A 233 -2.45 12.07 1.02
CA LEU A 233 -3.46 12.70 1.86
C LEU A 233 -3.83 14.10 1.38
N ALA A 234 -2.89 14.86 0.83
CA ALA A 234 -3.19 16.14 0.20
C ALA A 234 -4.15 15.99 -0.99
N ILE A 235 -3.94 14.97 -1.83
CA ILE A 235 -4.84 14.63 -2.95
C ILE A 235 -6.22 14.20 -2.42
N VAL A 236 -6.28 13.37 -1.38
CA VAL A 236 -7.55 12.93 -0.77
C VAL A 236 -8.32 14.12 -0.18
N HIS A 237 -7.66 14.95 0.63
CA HIS A 237 -8.31 16.06 1.33
C HIS A 237 -8.74 17.18 0.39
N TRP A 238 -7.89 17.58 -0.56
CA TRP A 238 -8.10 18.80 -1.35
C TRP A 238 -8.39 18.55 -2.83
N GLY A 239 -7.87 17.46 -3.39
CA GLY A 239 -8.21 17.05 -4.75
C GLY A 239 -9.58 16.34 -4.80
N ALA A 240 -9.80 15.36 -3.92
CA ALA A 240 -11.05 14.60 -3.88
C ALA A 240 -12.11 15.23 -2.96
N MET A 241 -11.72 16.17 -2.10
CA MET A 241 -12.59 16.74 -1.04
C MET A 241 -13.18 15.65 -0.15
N VAL A 242 -12.35 14.74 0.33
CA VAL A 242 -12.70 13.59 1.18
C VAL A 242 -11.91 13.62 2.48
N ASP A 243 -12.51 13.19 3.59
CA ASP A 243 -11.88 13.29 4.91
C ASP A 243 -10.74 12.30 5.19
N GLY A 244 -10.62 11.22 4.42
CA GLY A 244 -9.61 10.19 4.62
C GLY A 244 -9.82 9.37 5.90
N ASN A 245 -11.05 9.32 6.42
CA ASN A 245 -11.34 8.56 7.64
C ASN A 245 -11.20 7.05 7.38
N ASP A 246 -10.43 6.40 8.26
CA ASP A 246 -10.10 4.97 8.27
C ASP A 246 -9.34 4.44 7.03
N VAL A 247 -8.75 5.32 6.21
CA VAL A 247 -7.94 4.86 5.06
C VAL A 247 -6.68 4.14 5.54
N GLU A 248 -6.34 3.06 4.82
CA GLU A 248 -5.17 2.25 5.13
C GLU A 248 -4.03 2.46 4.13
N PHE A 249 -2.82 2.65 4.64
CA PHE A 249 -1.61 2.65 3.85
C PHE A 249 -0.87 1.32 3.98
N ILE A 250 -0.80 0.58 2.88
CA ILE A 250 -0.17 -0.74 2.85
C ILE A 250 0.97 -0.82 1.84
N LEU A 251 1.93 -1.71 2.07
CA LEU A 251 2.93 -2.11 1.11
C LEU A 251 2.54 -3.46 0.51
N GLY A 252 2.41 -3.50 -0.80
CA GLY A 252 2.00 -4.68 -1.57
C GLY A 252 2.64 -4.71 -2.94
N SER A 253 2.66 -5.87 -3.57
CA SER A 253 3.16 -6.01 -4.95
C SER A 253 2.13 -5.52 -5.96
N SER A 254 2.61 -4.87 -7.03
CA SER A 254 1.79 -4.70 -8.23
C SER A 254 1.85 -5.94 -9.13
N PRO A 255 0.86 -6.15 -10.01
CA PRO A 255 1.03 -7.02 -11.17
C PRO A 255 2.28 -6.60 -11.97
N ALA A 256 2.86 -7.55 -12.69
CA ALA A 256 4.07 -7.31 -13.49
C ALA A 256 3.88 -6.07 -14.38
N LYS A 257 4.82 -5.12 -14.28
CA LYS A 257 4.80 -3.91 -15.08
C LYS A 257 5.39 -4.21 -16.45
N VAL A 258 4.65 -3.88 -17.51
CA VAL A 258 5.24 -3.67 -18.82
C VAL A 258 5.84 -2.27 -18.79
N THR A 259 7.14 -2.14 -19.08
CA THR A 259 7.73 -0.83 -19.33
C THR A 259 7.02 -0.21 -20.52
N LYS A 260 6.28 0.88 -20.29
CA LYS A 260 5.58 1.58 -21.35
C LYS A 260 6.55 2.54 -22.03
N VAL A 261 6.79 2.29 -23.30
CA VAL A 261 7.49 3.22 -24.18
C VAL A 261 6.45 4.21 -24.72
N SER A 262 6.76 5.51 -24.76
CA SER A 262 5.83 6.48 -25.32
C SER A 262 5.60 6.22 -26.82
N PRO A 263 4.46 6.63 -27.41
CA PRO A 263 4.22 6.43 -28.85
C PRO A 263 5.36 6.96 -29.73
N LYS A 264 5.87 8.16 -29.39
CA LYS A 264 6.99 8.79 -30.12
C LYS A 264 8.30 8.00 -30.04
N GLU A 265 8.61 7.46 -28.86
CA GLU A 265 9.79 6.62 -28.68
C GLU A 265 9.63 5.27 -29.37
N ALA A 266 8.44 4.67 -29.33
CA ALA A 266 8.15 3.39 -29.94
C ALA A 266 8.25 3.45 -31.47
N GLU A 267 7.77 4.55 -32.09
CA GLU A 267 7.90 4.81 -33.52
C GLU A 267 9.37 4.96 -33.97
N ALA A 268 10.24 5.43 -33.08
CA ALA A 268 11.67 5.59 -33.35
C ALA A 268 12.49 4.32 -33.08
N MET A 269 11.89 3.25 -32.55
CA MET A 269 12.56 2.00 -32.20
C MET A 269 12.39 0.93 -33.28
N THR A 270 13.45 0.15 -33.51
CA THR A 270 13.32 -1.11 -34.24
C THR A 270 12.52 -2.12 -33.42
N SER A 271 11.97 -3.16 -34.07
CA SER A 271 11.24 -4.23 -33.37
C SER A 271 12.05 -4.89 -32.24
N LYS A 272 13.37 -5.00 -32.40
CA LYS A 272 14.27 -5.53 -31.37
C LYS A 272 14.39 -4.58 -30.17
N GLN A 273 14.63 -3.29 -30.42
CA GLN A 273 14.71 -2.28 -29.36
C GLN A 273 13.37 -2.13 -28.64
N LEU A 274 12.25 -2.18 -29.36
CA LEU A 274 10.92 -2.15 -28.76
C LEU A 274 10.66 -3.39 -27.90
N CYS A 275 11.06 -4.59 -28.34
CA CYS A 275 10.96 -5.81 -27.54
C CYS A 275 11.79 -5.74 -26.25
N GLU A 276 13.02 -5.19 -26.32
CA GLU A 276 13.89 -5.00 -25.16
C GLU A 276 13.32 -3.92 -24.21
N ALA A 277 12.81 -2.82 -24.76
CA ALA A 277 12.26 -1.69 -24.01
C ALA A 277 10.87 -1.95 -23.42
N THR A 278 10.09 -2.89 -23.99
CA THR A 278 8.75 -3.29 -23.51
C THR A 278 8.75 -4.63 -22.80
N ASN A 279 9.93 -5.13 -22.41
CA ASN A 279 10.08 -6.46 -21.83
C ASN A 279 9.12 -6.68 -20.65
N PHE A 280 8.30 -7.73 -20.76
CA PHE A 280 7.34 -8.10 -19.72
C PHE A 280 8.03 -8.98 -18.68
N GLU A 281 8.59 -8.36 -17.65
CA GLU A 281 9.20 -9.10 -16.55
C GLU A 281 8.16 -9.56 -15.53
N PHE A 282 7.55 -10.72 -15.80
CA PHE A 282 6.57 -11.32 -14.88
C PHE A 282 7.13 -11.58 -13.46
N ASN A 283 8.45 -11.77 -13.36
CA ASN A 283 9.15 -12.15 -12.13
C ASN A 283 9.62 -10.96 -11.29
N ASN A 284 9.58 -9.74 -11.84
CA ASN A 284 10.04 -8.53 -11.16
C ASN A 284 8.83 -7.69 -10.72
N ARG A 285 8.18 -8.13 -9.64
CA ARG A 285 7.04 -7.40 -9.06
C ARG A 285 7.59 -6.28 -8.20
N SER A 286 7.29 -5.03 -8.56
CA SER A 286 7.66 -3.90 -7.71
C SER A 286 6.76 -3.87 -6.47
N MET A 287 7.38 -3.67 -5.31
CA MET A 287 6.66 -3.31 -4.09
C MET A 287 6.27 -1.84 -4.19
N GLU A 288 5.01 -1.54 -3.90
CA GLU A 288 4.45 -0.20 -4.00
C GLU A 288 3.63 0.08 -2.73
N MET A 289 3.58 1.36 -2.34
CA MET A 289 2.63 1.80 -1.33
C MET A 289 1.26 1.99 -1.98
N TRP A 290 0.22 1.47 -1.33
CA TRP A 290 -1.17 1.58 -1.75
C TRP A 290 -2.01 2.24 -0.68
N LEU A 291 -2.99 3.02 -1.11
CA LEU A 291 -4.09 3.52 -0.30
C LEU A 291 -5.33 2.65 -0.56
N ILE A 292 -5.91 2.08 0.49
CA ILE A 292 -7.12 1.25 0.42
C ILE A 292 -8.11 1.58 1.55
N ASP A 293 -9.26 0.91 1.51
CA ASP A 293 -10.36 0.96 2.47
C ASP A 293 -10.99 2.35 2.63
N PHE A 294 -12.05 2.61 1.86
CA PHE A 294 -12.70 3.91 1.79
C PHE A 294 -14.13 3.91 2.34
N ASN A 295 -14.54 2.81 2.99
CA ASN A 295 -15.90 2.60 3.48
C ASN A 295 -16.34 3.59 4.57
N GLN A 296 -15.39 4.14 5.35
CA GLN A 296 -15.66 5.12 6.41
C GLN A 296 -15.37 6.57 6.01
N CYS A 297 -14.91 6.79 4.78
CA CYS A 297 -14.63 8.12 4.26
C CYS A 297 -15.92 8.90 3.96
N SER A 298 -15.86 10.22 4.09
CA SER A 298 -16.97 11.11 3.73
C SER A 298 -16.52 12.37 3.01
N PRO A 299 -17.38 12.96 2.14
CA PRO A 299 -17.09 14.24 1.54
C PRO A 299 -16.94 15.36 2.58
N ILE A 300 -16.05 16.30 2.28
CA ILE A 300 -15.84 17.51 3.05
C ILE A 300 -16.08 18.76 2.22
N LYS A 301 -16.20 19.87 2.93
CA LYS A 301 -16.10 21.22 2.40
C LYS A 301 -14.91 21.89 3.08
N GLU A 302 -14.33 22.88 2.44
CA GLU A 302 -13.29 23.69 3.08
C GLU A 302 -13.96 24.79 3.93
N ASP A 303 -14.48 24.34 5.06
CA ASP A 303 -15.06 25.12 6.16
C ASP A 303 -14.63 24.52 7.50
N GLN A 304 -15.02 25.16 8.61
CA GLN A 304 -14.62 24.73 9.95
C GLN A 304 -15.02 23.27 10.24
N ALA A 305 -16.21 22.84 9.83
CA ALA A 305 -16.70 21.48 10.06
C ALA A 305 -15.91 20.45 9.24
N GLY A 306 -15.53 20.79 8.01
CA GLY A 306 -14.63 19.97 7.20
C GLY A 306 -13.24 19.84 7.83
N ILE A 307 -12.65 20.94 8.31
CA ILE A 307 -11.36 20.88 9.02
C ILE A 307 -11.47 20.00 10.27
N ASP A 308 -12.55 20.11 11.05
CA ASP A 308 -12.76 19.27 12.23
C ASP A 308 -12.84 17.79 11.87
N LYS A 309 -13.49 17.44 10.75
CA LYS A 309 -13.49 16.06 10.22
C LYS A 309 -12.08 15.60 9.84
N LEU A 310 -11.32 16.42 9.10
CA LEU A 310 -9.95 16.09 8.68
C LEU A 310 -9.06 15.80 9.89
N VAL A 311 -9.08 16.68 10.89
CA VAL A 311 -8.28 16.54 12.11
C VAL A 311 -8.69 15.28 12.86
N LYS A 312 -10.00 15.02 12.98
CA LYS A 312 -10.52 13.81 13.62
C LYS A 312 -10.03 12.56 12.90
N ALA A 313 -10.25 12.46 11.58
CA ALA A 313 -9.78 11.34 10.77
C ALA A 313 -8.28 11.13 10.94
N PHE A 314 -7.48 12.19 10.80
CA PHE A 314 -6.03 12.10 10.96
C PHE A 314 -5.63 11.52 12.33
N ILE A 315 -6.22 12.01 13.42
CA ILE A 315 -5.88 11.61 14.78
C ILE A 315 -6.35 10.19 15.11
N PHE A 316 -7.56 9.82 14.71
CA PHE A 316 -8.19 8.54 15.10
C PHE A 316 -7.90 7.38 14.16
N ASN A 317 -7.44 7.64 12.93
CA ASN A 317 -6.91 6.56 12.10
C ASN A 317 -5.80 5.82 12.86
N ASP A 318 -5.63 4.54 12.51
CA ASP A 318 -4.47 3.75 12.87
C ASP A 318 -3.17 4.55 12.62
N PRO A 319 -2.06 4.22 13.31
CA PRO A 319 -0.86 5.07 13.35
C PRO A 319 -0.02 5.02 12.05
N TYR A 320 -0.68 5.06 10.89
CA TYR A 320 -0.08 5.19 9.57
C TYR A 320 0.76 6.45 9.46
N PHE A 321 0.20 7.60 9.84
CA PHE A 321 0.81 8.90 9.56
C PHE A 321 1.88 9.26 10.58
N PRO A 322 3.01 9.85 10.15
CA PRO A 322 3.91 10.56 11.05
C PRO A 322 3.12 11.50 11.96
N ARG A 323 3.47 11.53 13.24
CA ARG A 323 2.73 12.32 14.25
C ARG A 323 3.53 13.56 14.63
N PRO A 324 2.88 14.71 14.88
CA PRO A 324 3.56 15.87 15.42
C PRO A 324 4.04 15.61 16.85
N ASN A 325 4.95 16.47 17.31
CA ASN A 325 5.42 16.51 18.69
C ASN A 325 5.85 15.12 19.20
N GLN A 326 6.60 14.31 18.46
CA GLN A 326 7.12 13.04 19.02
C GLN A 326 8.32 13.28 19.95
N SER A 327 8.64 12.34 20.84
CA SER A 327 9.81 12.45 21.73
C SER A 327 11.12 12.10 21.02
N HIS A 328 11.07 11.15 20.09
CA HIS A 328 12.23 10.69 19.34
C HIS A 328 12.58 11.66 18.20
N SER A 329 13.86 12.00 18.05
CA SER A 329 14.32 13.01 17.07
C SER A 329 13.98 12.65 15.63
N ARG A 330 14.18 11.39 15.23
CA ARG A 330 13.81 10.91 13.88
C ARG A 330 12.32 11.02 13.59
N ASP A 331 11.46 10.88 14.60
CA ASP A 331 10.01 10.99 14.40
C ASP A 331 9.59 12.46 14.25
N GLN A 332 10.28 13.38 14.93
CA GLN A 332 10.10 14.82 14.73
C GLN A 332 10.54 15.25 13.32
N GLU A 333 11.66 14.73 12.85
CA GLU A 333 12.14 14.94 11.48
C GLU A 333 11.12 14.40 10.46
N LEU A 334 10.59 13.19 10.69
CA LEU A 334 9.61 12.57 9.83
C LEU A 334 8.30 13.36 9.74
N TRP A 335 7.85 13.96 10.86
CA TRP A 335 6.74 14.90 10.85
C TRP A 335 7.03 16.14 10.01
N GLY A 336 8.23 16.72 10.12
CA GLY A 336 8.66 17.86 9.33
C GLY A 336 8.56 17.58 7.82
N ILE A 337 9.08 16.43 7.40
CA ILE A 337 9.02 15.95 6.01
C ILE A 337 7.57 15.77 5.54
N PHE A 338 6.76 15.10 6.35
CA PHE A 338 5.34 14.90 6.04
C PHE A 338 4.62 16.24 5.90
N ARG A 339 4.80 17.15 6.87
CA ARG A 339 4.16 18.46 6.90
C ARG A 339 4.50 19.28 5.67
N GLU A 340 5.78 19.36 5.33
CA GLU A 340 6.26 20.12 4.17
C GLU A 340 5.68 19.57 2.86
N ALA A 341 5.79 18.25 2.64
CA ALA A 341 5.27 17.61 1.45
C ALA A 341 3.73 17.77 1.33
N TYR A 342 3.02 17.60 2.45
CA TYR A 342 1.56 17.72 2.51
C TYR A 342 1.11 19.12 2.10
N LEU A 343 1.71 20.18 2.67
CA LEU A 343 1.37 21.56 2.33
C LEU A 343 1.74 21.86 0.87
N ASN A 344 2.94 21.47 0.42
CA ASN A 344 3.38 21.70 -0.95
C ASN A 344 2.41 21.13 -2.00
N VAL A 345 1.87 19.92 -1.78
CA VAL A 345 0.86 19.33 -2.68
C VAL A 345 -0.53 19.92 -2.47
N SER A 346 -0.94 20.18 -1.23
CA SER A 346 -2.26 20.74 -0.92
C SER A 346 -2.49 22.09 -1.61
N HIS A 347 -1.46 22.93 -1.65
CA HIS A 347 -1.50 24.26 -2.28
C HIS A 347 -1.53 24.20 -3.82
N LYS A 348 -1.42 23.01 -4.42
CA LYS A 348 -1.71 22.81 -5.86
C LYS A 348 -3.20 22.66 -6.15
N PHE A 349 -4.00 22.34 -5.14
CA PHE A 349 -5.45 22.14 -5.27
C PHE A 349 -6.27 23.32 -4.75
N THR A 350 -5.75 24.09 -3.79
CA THR A 350 -6.44 25.26 -3.24
C THR A 350 -5.47 26.37 -2.84
N GLU A 351 -5.89 27.62 -3.02
CA GLU A 351 -5.16 28.82 -2.54
C GLU A 351 -5.68 29.30 -1.17
N ARG A 352 -6.70 28.62 -0.64
CA ARG A 352 -7.32 28.97 0.65
C ARG A 352 -6.52 28.37 1.80
N ALA A 353 -6.79 28.86 3.02
CA ALA A 353 -6.02 28.53 4.21
C ALA A 353 -6.37 27.16 4.84
N GLY A 354 -7.23 26.35 4.23
CA GLY A 354 -7.64 25.05 4.75
C GLY A 354 -6.46 24.11 5.06
N PRO A 355 -5.50 23.91 4.14
CA PRO A 355 -4.33 23.07 4.39
C PRO A 355 -3.50 23.50 5.61
N ASP A 356 -3.17 24.80 5.71
CA ASP A 356 -2.43 25.35 6.84
C ASP A 356 -3.21 25.21 8.15
N THR A 357 -4.51 25.48 8.12
CA THR A 357 -5.39 25.37 9.29
C THR A 357 -5.47 23.92 9.78
N PHE A 358 -5.57 22.96 8.86
CA PHE A 358 -5.55 21.54 9.18
C PHE A 358 -4.25 21.13 9.88
N ILE A 359 -3.08 21.47 9.30
CA ILE A 359 -1.78 21.13 9.90
C ILE A 359 -1.64 21.76 11.29
N ALA A 360 -1.94 23.06 11.42
CA ALA A 360 -1.85 23.75 12.71
C ALA A 360 -2.76 23.11 13.77
N ARG A 361 -3.97 22.69 13.38
CA ARG A 361 -4.91 21.97 14.26
C ARG A 361 -4.38 20.60 14.67
N VAL A 362 -3.81 19.83 13.76
CA VAL A 362 -3.19 18.52 14.07
C VAL A 362 -2.04 18.69 15.06
N GLU A 363 -1.18 19.69 14.88
CA GLU A 363 -0.07 19.98 15.79
C GLU A 363 -0.55 20.41 17.19
N MET A 364 -1.65 21.14 17.27
CA MET A 364 -2.29 21.51 18.55
C MET A 364 -2.89 20.29 19.26
N GLU A 365 -3.63 19.43 18.55
CA GLU A 365 -4.20 18.22 19.14
C GLU A 365 -3.12 17.23 19.60
N GLY A 366 -2.02 17.10 18.85
CA GLY A 366 -0.89 16.25 19.26
C GLY A 366 -0.22 16.69 20.57
N LYS A 367 -0.26 17.99 20.92
CA LYS A 367 0.21 18.47 22.23
C LYS A 367 -0.68 18.02 23.37
N LYS A 368 -2.00 17.91 23.14
CA LYS A 368 -2.97 17.45 24.15
C LYS A 368 -2.82 15.94 24.42
N GLN A 369 -2.56 15.11 23.40
CA GLN A 369 -2.33 13.67 23.59
C GLN A 369 -1.08 13.35 24.40
N LYS A 370 0.02 14.09 24.22
CA LYS A 370 1.23 13.97 25.06
C LYS A 370 0.98 14.20 26.55
N SER A 371 -0.02 15.01 26.90
CA SER A 371 -0.44 15.20 28.29
C SER A 371 -1.14 13.97 28.87
N ILE A 372 -1.70 13.09 28.04
CA ILE A 372 -2.47 11.91 28.46
C ILE A 372 -1.58 10.67 28.49
N ASP A 373 -0.68 10.49 27.52
CA ASP A 373 0.25 9.34 27.51
C ASP A 373 1.30 9.42 28.64
N ASN A 374 1.54 10.60 29.23
CA ASN A 374 2.36 10.75 30.44
C ASN A 374 1.61 10.42 31.75
N LEU A 375 0.33 10.05 31.68
CA LEU A 375 -0.50 9.65 32.82
C LEU A 375 -0.70 8.13 32.93
N PHE A 376 -0.12 7.32 32.03
CA PHE A 376 -0.23 5.86 32.03
C PHE A 376 1.13 5.17 31.97
#